data_AF-A0A3Q9SAI8-F1
#
_entry.id   AF-A0A3Q9SAI8-F1
#
_cell.length_a   1.000
_cell.length_b   1.000
_cell.length_c   1.000
_cell.angle_alpha   90.00
_cell.angle_beta   90.00
_cell.angle_gamma   90.00
#
_symmetry.space_group_name_H-M   'P 1'
#
loop_
_entity.id
_entity.type
_entity.pdbx_description
1 polymer ?
#
loop_
_entity_poly.entity_id
_entity_poly.type
_entity_poly.pdbx_seq_one_letter_code
_entity_poly.pdbx_strand_id
1 'polypeptide(L)'
;MDKSQKIYNKALKKYNDGYIDKAIELCEESISLNIKNRASINLKGLLFYLKGDLDKAQKLWKMNHQVNGDGVSEKYLGSLKEDDVRFSLYVKALRLIRELKINEALKLLKQCAESDFNYIKVNNYSALCYIKKGEYKNALEKLNNVLKVDVNNDEAKKTMKMLEDLNIVKKKFPLKKVAFISASVICSVILIVLIFNGVKNKNLLNKNLAKVKTSTVKNSGQKVSDVSNKAKPKVETIKEVFPQEKFKGYIQNKDYDSIYIEVKKWKDKQLSADEGALLSEGTNLLKEEGSAYFYKLGTNYLNSKDYNNAKAYLTKAYEFGSENYLYADIVYMLATTLDSSGDTKNAINYYIQYDKSFSNGDYEETVLYRLAIIYKDRDKSQAKKYAQVLVDKYPNSIYNNSIISNLIND
;
A
#
# COMPACT_ATOMS: atom_id res chain seq x y z
N MET A 1 -14.64 24.02 32.49
CA MET A 1 -14.35 22.70 31.91
C MET A 1 -12.84 22.51 31.83
N ASP A 2 -12.30 21.50 32.51
CA ASP A 2 -10.86 21.19 32.53
C ASP A 2 -10.31 20.93 31.11
N LYS A 3 -9.01 21.20 30.89
CA LYS A 3 -8.33 21.10 29.60
C LYS A 3 -8.47 19.69 29.00
N SER A 4 -8.31 18.65 29.82
CA SER A 4 -8.50 17.26 29.41
C SER A 4 -9.91 17.01 28.86
N GLN A 5 -10.94 17.53 29.53
CA GLN A 5 -12.34 17.41 29.09
C GLN A 5 -12.64 18.20 27.80
N LYS A 6 -11.98 19.35 27.57
CA LYS A 6 -12.07 20.08 26.30
C LYS A 6 -11.53 19.25 25.13
N ILE A 7 -10.43 18.54 25.34
CA ILE A 7 -9.82 17.69 24.32
C ILE A 7 -10.68 16.44 24.07
N TYR A 8 -11.24 15.83 25.12
CA TYR A 8 -12.24 14.76 24.97
C TYR A 8 -13.39 15.16 24.04
N ASN A 9 -14.01 16.34 24.28
CA ASN A 9 -15.11 16.80 23.43
C ASN A 9 -14.68 17.01 21.97
N LYS A 10 -13.43 17.44 21.74
CA LYS A 10 -12.87 17.50 20.38
C LYS A 10 -12.67 16.12 19.78
N ALA A 11 -12.20 15.15 20.56
CA ALA A 11 -12.04 13.76 20.13
C ALA A 11 -13.39 13.16 19.72
N LEU A 12 -14.41 13.33 20.55
CA LEU A 12 -15.78 12.88 20.27
C LEU A 12 -16.33 13.52 18.99
N LYS A 13 -16.13 14.83 18.81
CA LYS A 13 -16.51 15.51 17.57
C LYS A 13 -15.79 14.91 16.35
N LYS A 14 -14.48 14.66 16.46
CA LYS A 14 -13.71 14.04 15.36
C LYS A 14 -14.18 12.63 15.03
N TYR A 15 -14.53 11.84 16.04
CA TYR A 15 -15.14 10.53 15.83
C TYR A 15 -16.49 10.65 15.10
N ASN A 16 -17.38 11.55 15.54
CA ASN A 16 -18.67 11.77 14.90
C ASN A 16 -18.55 12.28 13.44
N ASP A 17 -17.49 13.03 13.14
CA ASP A 17 -17.16 13.49 11.79
C ASP A 17 -16.46 12.40 10.94
N GLY A 18 -16.26 11.18 11.48
CA GLY A 18 -15.65 10.04 10.79
C GLY A 18 -14.12 10.01 10.81
N TYR A 19 -13.45 10.87 11.59
CA TYR A 19 -11.98 10.95 11.67
C TYR A 19 -11.44 10.15 12.87
N ILE A 20 -11.47 8.82 12.77
CA ILE A 20 -11.09 7.92 13.87
C ILE A 20 -9.67 8.13 14.36
N ASP A 21 -8.68 8.15 13.47
CA ASP A 21 -7.27 8.24 13.89
C ASP A 21 -7.01 9.57 14.62
N LYS A 22 -7.61 10.67 14.14
CA LYS A 22 -7.54 11.96 14.82
C LYS A 22 -8.26 11.96 16.17
N ALA A 23 -9.37 11.23 16.30
CA ALA A 23 -10.06 11.05 17.57
C ALA A 23 -9.20 10.25 18.56
N ILE A 24 -8.48 9.21 18.11
CA ILE A 24 -7.53 8.44 18.94
C ILE A 24 -6.41 9.34 19.46
N GLU A 25 -5.76 10.11 18.58
CA GLU A 25 -4.70 11.07 18.96
C GLU A 25 -5.18 12.08 20.02
N LEU A 26 -6.38 12.62 19.84
CA LEU A 26 -6.97 13.55 20.81
C LEU A 26 -7.32 12.85 22.13
N CYS A 27 -7.76 11.59 22.11
CA CYS A 27 -7.94 10.84 23.34
C CYS A 27 -6.60 10.63 24.07
N GLU A 28 -5.51 10.36 23.34
CA GLU A 28 -4.16 10.25 23.91
C GLU A 28 -3.72 11.54 24.59
N GLU A 29 -3.90 12.68 23.92
CA GLU A 29 -3.62 14.00 24.50
C GLU A 29 -4.49 14.28 25.74
N SER A 30 -5.76 13.89 25.71
CA SER A 30 -6.66 14.06 26.86
C SER A 30 -6.23 13.21 28.07
N ILE A 31 -5.82 11.97 27.84
CA ILE A 31 -5.38 11.02 28.87
C ILE A 31 -4.01 11.42 29.44
N SER A 32 -3.08 11.91 28.62
CA SER A 32 -1.77 12.35 29.08
C SER A 32 -1.85 13.57 30.00
N LEU A 33 -2.84 14.44 29.79
CA LEU A 33 -3.11 15.57 30.67
C LEU A 33 -3.83 15.15 31.96
N ASN A 34 -4.71 14.14 31.88
CA ASN A 34 -5.43 13.64 33.05
C ASN A 34 -5.89 12.19 32.85
N ILE A 35 -5.16 11.26 33.45
CA ILE A 35 -5.47 9.82 33.41
C ILE A 35 -6.78 9.45 34.11
N LYS A 36 -7.37 10.38 34.89
CA LYS A 36 -8.70 10.20 35.51
C LYS A 36 -9.86 10.52 34.57
N ASN A 37 -9.59 10.96 33.34
CA ASN A 37 -10.64 11.19 32.35
C ASN A 37 -11.17 9.87 31.77
N ARG A 38 -12.12 9.27 32.50
CA ARG A 38 -12.79 8.02 32.15
C ARG A 38 -13.38 8.01 30.74
N ALA A 39 -13.99 9.13 30.33
CA ALA A 39 -14.66 9.24 29.05
C ALA A 39 -13.69 9.16 27.87
N SER A 40 -12.51 9.78 27.98
CA SER A 40 -11.46 9.68 26.96
C SER A 40 -10.87 8.28 26.85
N ILE A 41 -10.66 7.59 27.96
CA ILE A 41 -10.14 6.21 27.94
C ILE A 41 -11.17 5.28 27.30
N ASN A 42 -12.45 5.41 27.68
CA ASN A 42 -13.54 4.63 27.08
C ASN A 42 -13.68 4.87 25.58
N LEU A 43 -13.68 6.14 25.15
CA LEU A 43 -13.75 6.47 23.74
C LEU A 43 -12.56 5.88 22.97
N LYS A 44 -11.33 6.02 23.49
CA LYS A 44 -10.15 5.42 22.84
C LYS A 44 -10.25 3.90 22.72
N GLY A 45 -10.72 3.23 23.77
CA GLY A 45 -10.96 1.79 23.78
C GLY A 45 -11.97 1.37 22.70
N LEU A 46 -13.11 2.08 22.61
CA LEU A 46 -14.12 1.86 21.57
C LEU A 46 -13.57 2.06 20.15
N LEU A 47 -12.72 3.08 19.94
CA LEU A 47 -12.11 3.31 18.61
C LEU A 47 -11.18 2.17 18.21
N PHE A 48 -10.38 1.63 19.15
CA PHE A 48 -9.57 0.42 18.88
C PHE A 48 -10.44 -0.81 18.66
N TYR A 49 -11.52 -0.97 19.42
CA TYR A 49 -12.49 -2.05 19.28
C TYR A 49 -13.13 -2.07 17.88
N LEU A 50 -13.59 -0.91 17.38
CA LEU A 50 -14.14 -0.77 16.03
C LEU A 50 -13.12 -1.09 14.92
N LYS A 51 -11.83 -0.77 15.15
CA LYS A 51 -10.71 -1.12 14.27
C LYS A 51 -10.25 -2.59 14.41
N GLY A 52 -10.81 -3.33 15.36
CA GLY A 52 -10.48 -4.74 15.63
C GLY A 52 -9.16 -4.95 16.36
N ASP A 53 -8.70 -3.96 17.13
CA ASP A 53 -7.54 -4.08 18.01
C ASP A 53 -8.01 -4.39 19.44
N LEU A 54 -8.42 -5.64 19.64
CA LEU A 54 -9.06 -6.11 20.88
C LEU A 54 -8.12 -6.00 22.09
N ASP A 55 -6.84 -6.29 21.91
CA ASP A 55 -5.82 -6.21 22.96
C ASP A 55 -5.66 -4.77 23.48
N LYS A 56 -5.54 -3.77 22.59
CA LYS A 56 -5.45 -2.36 23.03
C LYS A 56 -6.74 -1.88 23.69
N ALA A 57 -7.91 -2.26 23.15
CA ALA A 57 -9.19 -1.93 23.76
C ALA A 57 -9.30 -2.50 25.18
N GLN A 58 -9.00 -3.80 25.35
CA GLN A 58 -9.02 -4.48 26.64
C GLN A 58 -8.06 -3.84 27.64
N LYS A 59 -6.81 -3.52 27.23
CA LYS A 59 -5.82 -2.87 28.10
C LYS A 59 -6.31 -1.52 28.61
N LEU A 60 -6.94 -0.71 27.74
CA LEU A 60 -7.50 0.59 28.13
C LEU A 60 -8.65 0.44 29.11
N TRP A 61 -9.58 -0.49 28.88
CA TRP A 61 -10.71 -0.71 29.79
C TRP A 61 -10.28 -1.32 31.12
N LYS A 62 -9.33 -2.26 31.14
CA LYS A 62 -8.71 -2.76 32.38
C LYS A 62 -8.10 -1.62 33.19
N MET A 63 -7.29 -0.79 32.53
CA MET A 63 -6.66 0.37 33.18
C MET A 63 -7.70 1.36 33.72
N ASN A 64 -8.74 1.69 32.95
CA ASN A 64 -9.77 2.62 33.38
C ASN A 64 -10.59 2.09 34.56
N HIS A 65 -10.92 0.79 34.56
CA HIS A 65 -11.58 0.15 35.69
C HIS A 65 -10.68 0.17 36.94
N GLN A 66 -9.41 -0.23 36.82
CA GLN A 66 -8.47 -0.30 37.94
C GLN A 66 -8.14 1.08 38.54
N VAL A 67 -7.90 2.09 37.69
CA VAL A 67 -7.45 3.41 38.12
C VAL A 67 -8.62 4.30 38.52
N ASN A 68 -9.77 4.17 37.85
CA ASN A 68 -10.89 5.12 38.00
C ASN A 68 -12.20 4.48 38.50
N GLY A 69 -12.23 3.18 38.77
CA GLY A 69 -13.45 2.47 39.18
C GLY A 69 -14.58 2.57 38.13
N ASP A 70 -14.22 2.64 36.84
CA ASP A 70 -15.18 2.89 35.78
C ASP A 70 -16.02 1.64 35.47
N GLY A 71 -17.31 1.67 35.83
CA GLY A 71 -18.25 0.58 35.61
C GLY A 71 -18.65 0.37 34.13
N VAL A 72 -18.43 1.36 33.26
CA VAL A 72 -18.66 1.18 31.81
C VAL A 72 -17.57 0.28 31.22
N SER A 73 -16.31 0.54 31.60
CA SER A 73 -15.17 -0.30 31.24
C SER A 73 -15.34 -1.74 31.72
N GLU A 74 -15.83 -1.94 32.94
CA GLU A 74 -16.15 -3.27 33.47
C GLU A 74 -17.16 -4.02 32.60
N LYS A 75 -18.23 -3.34 32.17
CA LYS A 75 -19.22 -3.93 31.26
C LYS A 75 -18.60 -4.31 29.92
N TYR A 76 -17.74 -3.45 29.34
CA TYR A 76 -17.04 -3.78 28.10
C TYR A 76 -16.11 -4.99 28.25
N LEU A 77 -15.44 -5.13 29.40
CA LEU A 77 -14.59 -6.29 29.70
C LEU A 77 -15.40 -7.59 29.78
N GLY A 78 -16.62 -7.52 30.32
CA GLY A 78 -17.52 -8.67 30.46
C GLY A 78 -17.96 -9.27 29.11
N SER A 79 -18.05 -8.47 28.05
CA SER A 79 -18.47 -8.92 26.71
C SER A 79 -17.33 -9.38 25.80
N LEU A 80 -16.07 -9.36 26.28
CA LEU A 80 -14.93 -9.66 25.41
C LEU A 80 -14.78 -11.13 25.04
N LYS A 81 -15.30 -12.04 25.87
CA LYS A 81 -15.20 -13.48 25.63
C LYS A 81 -15.85 -13.86 24.31
N GLU A 82 -17.01 -13.27 24.02
CA GLU A 82 -17.71 -13.47 22.75
C GLU A 82 -16.95 -12.80 21.58
N ASP A 83 -16.26 -11.68 21.83
CA ASP A 83 -15.48 -11.00 20.80
C ASP A 83 -14.17 -11.71 20.46
N ASP A 84 -13.55 -12.45 21.38
CA ASP A 84 -12.44 -13.37 21.09
C ASP A 84 -12.88 -14.50 20.14
N VAL A 85 -14.10 -15.03 20.34
CA VAL A 85 -14.70 -16.01 19.43
C VAL A 85 -14.93 -15.37 18.06
N ARG A 86 -15.49 -14.16 18.01
CA ARG A 86 -15.68 -13.42 16.74
C ARG A 86 -14.36 -13.13 16.04
N PHE A 87 -13.30 -12.81 16.77
CA PHE A 87 -11.97 -12.62 16.18
C PHE A 87 -11.47 -13.91 15.51
N SER A 88 -11.66 -15.05 16.17
CA SER A 88 -11.32 -16.37 15.62
C SER A 88 -12.13 -16.71 14.37
N LEU A 89 -13.43 -16.40 14.37
CA LEU A 89 -14.30 -16.54 13.20
C LEU A 89 -13.85 -15.62 12.06
N TYR A 90 -13.47 -14.39 12.36
CA TYR A 90 -12.95 -13.44 11.38
C TYR A 90 -11.64 -13.95 10.75
N VAL A 91 -10.68 -14.44 11.55
CA VAL A 91 -9.44 -15.04 11.03
C VAL A 91 -9.74 -16.24 10.13
N LYS A 92 -10.69 -17.10 10.53
CA LYS A 92 -11.15 -18.22 9.69
C LYS A 92 -11.81 -17.73 8.40
N ALA A 93 -12.60 -16.65 8.46
CA ALA A 93 -13.21 -16.05 7.28
C ALA A 93 -12.14 -15.55 6.31
N LEU A 94 -11.08 -14.88 6.79
CA LEU A 94 -9.97 -14.45 5.94
C LEU A 94 -9.30 -15.62 5.23
N ARG A 95 -9.11 -16.75 5.92
CA ARG A 95 -8.59 -17.98 5.31
C ARG A 95 -9.53 -18.49 4.20
N LEU A 96 -10.84 -18.56 4.48
CA LEU A 96 -11.84 -18.98 3.48
C LEU A 96 -11.91 -18.04 2.27
N ILE A 97 -11.71 -16.73 2.45
CA ILE A 97 -11.64 -15.75 1.34
C ILE A 97 -10.45 -16.05 0.44
N ARG A 98 -9.29 -16.39 1.02
CA ARG A 98 -8.09 -16.79 0.26
C ARG A 98 -8.32 -18.10 -0.49
N GLU A 99 -9.00 -19.05 0.14
CA GLU A 99 -9.42 -20.33 -0.48
C GLU A 99 -10.60 -20.18 -1.47
N LEU A 100 -11.07 -18.96 -1.76
CA LEU A 100 -12.24 -18.67 -2.61
C LEU A 100 -13.56 -19.31 -2.17
N LYS A 101 -13.66 -19.76 -0.92
CA LYS A 101 -14.88 -20.25 -0.27
C LYS A 101 -15.74 -19.08 0.21
N ILE A 102 -16.22 -18.28 -0.73
CA ILE A 102 -16.80 -16.95 -0.48
C ILE A 102 -18.12 -17.02 0.30
N ASN A 103 -18.95 -18.03 0.04
CA ASN A 103 -20.23 -18.18 0.74
C ASN A 103 -20.02 -18.58 2.21
N GLU A 104 -19.06 -19.47 2.48
CA GLU A 104 -18.67 -19.86 3.83
C GLU A 104 -18.02 -18.69 4.56
N ALA A 105 -17.15 -17.93 3.89
CA ALA A 105 -16.56 -16.72 4.43
C ALA A 105 -17.63 -15.69 4.82
N LEU A 106 -18.61 -15.42 3.95
CA LEU A 106 -19.73 -14.52 4.25
C LEU A 106 -20.57 -14.99 5.43
N LYS A 107 -20.78 -16.30 5.59
CA LYS A 107 -21.49 -16.86 6.75
C LYS A 107 -20.74 -16.53 8.05
N LEU A 108 -19.42 -16.68 8.06
CA LEU A 108 -18.59 -16.34 9.23
C LEU A 108 -18.54 -14.83 9.47
N LEU A 109 -18.40 -14.01 8.42
CA LEU A 109 -18.41 -12.55 8.53
C LEU A 109 -19.77 -12.04 9.05
N LYS A 110 -20.88 -12.68 8.68
CA LYS A 110 -22.20 -12.37 9.22
C LYS A 110 -22.28 -12.63 10.73
N GLN A 111 -21.69 -13.72 11.21
CA GLN A 111 -21.58 -13.99 12.66
C GLN A 111 -20.68 -12.97 13.36
N CYS A 112 -19.59 -12.54 12.71
CA CYS A 112 -18.74 -11.47 13.24
C CYS A 112 -19.51 -10.15 13.37
N ALA A 113 -20.39 -9.86 12.41
CA ALA A 113 -21.21 -8.63 12.38
C ALA A 113 -22.35 -8.60 13.41
N GLU A 114 -22.50 -9.60 14.26
CA GLU A 114 -23.45 -9.60 15.38
C GLU A 114 -22.98 -8.71 16.56
N SER A 115 -21.73 -8.23 16.52
CA SER A 115 -21.25 -7.14 17.39
C SER A 115 -20.55 -6.06 16.57
N ASP A 116 -20.28 -4.93 17.22
CA ASP A 116 -19.49 -3.84 16.64
C ASP A 116 -17.97 -4.10 16.71
N PHE A 117 -17.55 -5.24 17.27
CA PHE A 117 -16.14 -5.60 17.29
C PHE A 117 -15.61 -5.73 15.87
N ASN A 118 -14.47 -5.10 15.59
CA ASN A 118 -13.81 -5.21 14.29
C ASN A 118 -14.72 -4.79 13.11
N TYR A 119 -15.72 -3.95 13.39
CA TYR A 119 -16.73 -3.49 12.44
C TYR A 119 -16.14 -3.04 11.10
N ILE A 120 -15.04 -2.27 11.14
CA ILE A 120 -14.39 -1.71 9.95
C ILE A 120 -13.88 -2.84 9.04
N LYS A 121 -13.10 -3.78 9.58
CA LYS A 121 -12.52 -4.85 8.76
C LYS A 121 -13.58 -5.85 8.32
N VAL A 122 -14.54 -6.19 9.20
CA VAL A 122 -15.65 -7.10 8.86
C VAL A 122 -16.46 -6.56 7.68
N ASN A 123 -16.76 -5.25 7.65
CA ASN A 123 -17.47 -4.65 6.53
C ASN A 123 -16.59 -4.57 5.26
N ASN A 124 -15.31 -4.21 5.36
CA ASN A 124 -14.40 -4.22 4.20
C ASN A 124 -14.29 -5.61 3.56
N TYR A 125 -14.07 -6.66 4.35
CA TYR A 125 -14.00 -8.03 3.83
C TYR A 125 -15.35 -8.56 3.37
N SER A 126 -16.45 -8.14 3.99
CA SER A 126 -17.80 -8.45 3.48
C SER A 126 -18.03 -7.80 2.12
N ALA A 127 -17.60 -6.54 1.93
CA ALA A 127 -17.65 -5.86 0.63
C ALA A 127 -16.84 -6.61 -0.42
N LEU A 128 -15.61 -7.01 -0.09
CA LEU A 128 -14.76 -7.81 -0.97
C LEU A 128 -15.45 -9.13 -1.39
N CYS A 129 -16.05 -9.85 -0.45
CA CYS A 129 -16.81 -11.07 -0.75
C CYS A 129 -17.99 -10.80 -1.68
N TYR A 130 -18.77 -9.75 -1.42
CA TYR A 130 -19.88 -9.39 -2.29
C TYR A 130 -19.42 -8.99 -3.70
N ILE A 131 -18.29 -8.28 -3.84
CA ILE A 131 -17.68 -7.98 -5.13
C ILE A 131 -17.30 -9.26 -5.88
N LYS A 132 -16.67 -10.22 -5.19
CA LYS A 132 -16.31 -11.53 -5.78
C LYS A 132 -17.54 -12.33 -6.24
N LYS A 133 -18.72 -12.07 -5.66
CA LYS A 133 -20.01 -12.66 -6.09
C LYS A 133 -20.76 -11.84 -7.13
N GLY A 134 -20.25 -10.67 -7.54
CA GLY A 134 -20.98 -9.73 -8.40
C GLY A 134 -22.15 -9.00 -7.72
N GLU A 135 -22.29 -9.11 -6.40
CA GLU A 135 -23.37 -8.51 -5.61
C GLU A 135 -23.04 -7.05 -5.23
N TYR A 136 -22.89 -6.18 -6.22
CA TYR A 136 -22.35 -4.83 -6.01
C TYR A 136 -23.17 -3.94 -5.09
N LYS A 137 -24.50 -4.08 -5.07
CA LYS A 137 -25.37 -3.32 -4.15
C LYS A 137 -25.00 -3.60 -2.69
N ASN A 138 -24.81 -4.88 -2.35
CA ASN A 138 -24.43 -5.32 -1.01
C ASN A 138 -23.01 -4.86 -0.70
N ALA A 139 -22.08 -4.95 -1.67
CA ALA A 139 -20.73 -4.43 -1.50
C ALA A 139 -20.71 -2.93 -1.18
N LEU A 140 -21.49 -2.12 -1.91
CA LEU A 140 -21.58 -0.68 -1.69
C LEU A 140 -22.18 -0.33 -0.34
N GLU A 141 -23.18 -1.08 0.12
CA GLU A 141 -23.71 -0.91 1.48
C GLU A 141 -22.59 -1.08 2.51
N LYS A 142 -21.81 -2.18 2.42
CA LYS A 142 -20.71 -2.45 3.35
C LYS A 142 -19.59 -1.40 3.28
N LEU A 143 -19.23 -0.92 2.09
CA LEU A 143 -18.25 0.16 1.95
C LEU A 143 -18.76 1.48 2.54
N ASN A 144 -20.04 1.81 2.33
CA ASN A 144 -20.63 3.01 2.92
C ASN A 144 -20.69 2.91 4.44
N ASN A 145 -20.94 1.73 5.01
CA ASN A 145 -20.88 1.50 6.45
C ASN A 145 -19.49 1.83 7.01
N VAL A 146 -18.42 1.38 6.34
CA VAL A 146 -17.05 1.74 6.72
C VAL A 146 -16.82 3.24 6.63
N LEU A 147 -17.16 3.87 5.49
CA LEU A 147 -16.89 5.30 5.27
C LEU A 147 -17.72 6.25 6.13
N LYS A 148 -18.84 5.79 6.71
CA LYS A 148 -19.59 6.54 7.73
C LYS A 148 -18.83 6.61 9.06
N VAL A 149 -18.12 5.54 9.41
CA VAL A 149 -17.41 5.40 10.69
C VAL A 149 -15.97 5.93 10.56
N ASP A 150 -15.31 5.63 9.44
CA ASP A 150 -13.96 6.06 9.09
C ASP A 150 -13.94 6.65 7.67
N VAL A 151 -14.13 7.97 7.58
CA VAL A 151 -14.15 8.70 6.31
C VAL A 151 -12.80 8.66 5.60
N ASN A 152 -11.73 8.27 6.30
CA ASN A 152 -10.38 8.18 5.77
C ASN A 152 -9.89 6.75 5.54
N ASN A 153 -10.77 5.75 5.66
CA ASN A 153 -10.39 4.37 5.45
C ASN A 153 -9.86 4.13 4.01
N ASP A 154 -8.55 3.90 3.88
CA ASP A 154 -7.89 3.76 2.59
C ASP A 154 -8.37 2.55 1.80
N GLU A 155 -8.61 1.42 2.47
CA GLU A 155 -9.09 0.20 1.85
C GLU A 155 -10.49 0.40 1.25
N ALA A 156 -11.42 0.98 2.01
CA ALA A 156 -12.77 1.27 1.53
C ALA A 156 -12.76 2.29 0.38
N LYS A 157 -11.93 3.34 0.47
CA LYS A 157 -11.77 4.34 -0.60
C LYS A 157 -11.22 3.74 -1.89
N LYS A 158 -10.17 2.91 -1.79
CA LYS A 158 -9.57 2.22 -2.94
C LYS A 158 -10.59 1.31 -3.60
N THR A 159 -11.34 0.55 -2.81
CA THR A 159 -12.38 -0.35 -3.32
C THR A 159 -13.53 0.43 -3.96
N MET A 160 -14.00 1.52 -3.34
CA MET A 160 -15.02 2.38 -3.92
C MET A 160 -14.55 2.97 -5.27
N LYS A 161 -13.31 3.46 -5.33
CA LYS A 161 -12.73 3.98 -6.57
C LYS A 161 -12.64 2.92 -7.66
N MET A 162 -12.23 1.70 -7.31
CA MET A 162 -12.23 0.57 -8.25
C MET A 162 -13.62 0.33 -8.83
N LEU A 163 -14.68 0.37 -8.00
CA LEU A 163 -16.06 0.21 -8.47
C LEU A 163 -16.55 1.39 -9.33
N GLU A 164 -16.10 2.63 -9.04
CA GLU A 164 -16.36 3.79 -9.89
C GLU A 164 -15.66 3.68 -11.26
N ASP A 165 -14.42 3.21 -11.29
CA ASP A 165 -13.64 3.03 -12.51
C ASP A 165 -14.23 1.90 -13.39
N LEU A 166 -14.87 0.90 -12.78
CA LEU A 166 -15.65 -0.15 -13.45
C LEU A 166 -17.06 0.30 -13.88
N ASN A 167 -17.42 1.58 -13.73
CA ASN A 167 -18.76 2.14 -14.00
C ASN A 167 -19.92 1.46 -13.24
N ILE A 168 -19.63 0.74 -12.15
CA ILE A 168 -20.65 0.14 -11.27
C ILE A 168 -21.32 1.22 -10.40
N VAL A 169 -20.57 2.27 -10.07
CA VAL A 169 -21.05 3.45 -9.32
C VAL A 169 -20.89 4.68 -10.18
N LYS A 170 -21.92 5.53 -10.23
CA LYS A 170 -21.79 6.86 -10.86
C LYS A 170 -20.79 7.69 -10.06
N LYS A 171 -19.73 8.18 -10.72
CA LYS A 171 -18.75 9.10 -10.12
C LYS A 171 -19.46 10.23 -9.40
N LYS A 172 -19.26 10.34 -8.08
CA LYS A 172 -19.73 11.50 -7.32
C LYS A 172 -18.83 12.68 -7.65
N PHE A 173 -19.25 13.52 -8.60
CA PHE A 173 -18.58 14.80 -8.84
C PHE A 173 -18.70 15.68 -7.59
N PRO A 174 -17.59 16.18 -7.01
CA PRO A 174 -17.66 17.11 -5.89
C PRO A 174 -18.12 18.47 -6.42
N LEU A 175 -19.43 18.73 -6.46
CA LEU A 175 -20.01 20.00 -6.92
C LEU A 175 -19.36 21.22 -6.26
N LYS A 176 -18.93 21.11 -5.00
CA LYS A 176 -18.24 22.19 -4.27
C LYS A 176 -16.87 22.57 -4.87
N LYS A 177 -16.12 21.63 -5.46
CA LYS A 177 -14.84 21.94 -6.12
C LYS A 177 -15.04 22.55 -7.49
N VAL A 178 -16.06 22.10 -8.23
CA VAL A 178 -16.43 22.67 -9.54
C VAL A 178 -16.95 24.09 -9.38
N ALA A 179 -17.77 24.36 -8.35
CA ALA A 179 -18.26 25.69 -8.02
C ALA A 179 -17.12 26.66 -7.61
N PHE A 180 -16.08 26.16 -6.93
CA PHE A 180 -14.91 26.98 -6.57
C PHE A 180 -14.06 27.35 -7.80
N ILE A 181 -13.90 26.41 -8.74
CA ILE A 181 -13.17 26.63 -9.99
C ILE A 181 -13.97 27.61 -10.88
N SER A 182 -15.28 27.43 -11.01
CA SER A 182 -16.12 28.34 -11.79
C SER A 182 -16.18 29.74 -11.16
N ALA A 183 -16.30 29.87 -9.84
CA ALA A 183 -16.26 31.16 -9.15
C ALA A 183 -14.89 31.86 -9.30
N SER A 184 -13.78 31.12 -9.23
CA SER A 184 -12.43 31.66 -9.44
C SER A 184 -12.24 32.20 -10.87
N VAL A 185 -12.75 31.49 -11.88
CA VAL A 185 -12.71 31.92 -13.28
C VAL A 185 -13.61 33.14 -13.52
N ILE A 186 -14.78 33.21 -12.89
CA ILE A 186 -15.67 34.39 -12.99
C ILE A 186 -15.01 35.62 -12.34
N CYS A 187 -14.39 35.46 -11.16
CA CYS A 187 -13.69 36.55 -10.48
C CYS A 187 -12.48 37.06 -11.28
N SER A 188 -11.71 36.19 -11.93
CA SER A 188 -10.57 36.60 -12.75
C SER A 188 -10.99 37.34 -14.02
N VAL A 189 -12.10 36.94 -14.65
CA VAL A 189 -12.68 37.67 -15.80
C VAL A 189 -13.19 39.05 -15.40
N ILE A 190 -13.86 39.19 -14.24
CA ILE A 190 -14.31 40.49 -13.72
C ILE A 190 -13.12 41.41 -13.42
N LEU A 191 -12.03 40.88 -12.85
CA LEU A 191 -10.83 41.66 -12.57
C LEU A 191 -10.18 42.19 -13.85
N ILE A 192 -10.13 41.39 -14.92
CA ILE A 192 -9.58 41.79 -16.22
C ILE A 192 -10.45 42.91 -16.84
N VAL A 193 -11.78 42.81 -16.77
CA VAL A 193 -12.69 43.85 -17.27
C VAL A 193 -12.55 45.17 -16.49
N LEU A 194 -12.36 45.11 -15.17
CA LEU A 194 -12.13 46.30 -14.34
C LEU A 194 -10.79 46.98 -14.63
N ILE A 195 -9.73 46.20 -14.89
CA ILE A 195 -8.43 46.73 -15.30
C ILE A 195 -8.53 47.41 -16.68
N PHE A 196 -9.21 46.77 -17.64
CA PHE A 196 -9.39 47.36 -18.98
C PHE A 196 -10.27 48.62 -18.98
N ASN A 197 -11.30 48.69 -18.12
CA ASN A 197 -12.12 49.90 -17.97
C ASN A 197 -11.46 50.99 -17.12
N GLY A 198 -10.53 50.64 -16.22
CA GLY A 198 -9.79 51.60 -15.39
C GLY A 198 -8.68 52.37 -16.11
N VAL A 199 -8.19 51.86 -17.25
CA VAL A 199 -7.06 52.46 -18.01
C VAL A 199 -7.49 53.69 -18.85
N LYS A 200 -8.78 54.06 -18.87
CA LYS A 200 -9.26 55.23 -19.63
C LYS A 200 -9.34 56.56 -18.85
N ASN A 201 -8.85 56.67 -17.61
CA ASN A 201 -9.00 57.92 -16.86
C ASN A 201 -7.73 58.43 -16.13
N LYS A 202 -7.16 59.50 -16.74
CA LYS A 202 -6.36 60.62 -16.21
C LYS A 202 -4.87 60.45 -15.83
N ASN A 203 -4.08 61.24 -16.57
CA ASN A 203 -2.81 61.87 -16.20
C ASN A 203 -2.87 62.61 -14.84
N LEU A 204 -1.85 62.44 -14.00
CA LEU A 204 -1.38 63.51 -13.11
C LEU A 204 0.13 63.39 -12.83
N LEU A 205 0.78 64.55 -12.81
CA LEU A 205 2.21 64.84 -12.93
C LEU A 205 3.11 64.45 -11.74
N ASN A 206 4.27 63.89 -12.08
CA ASN A 206 5.65 64.35 -11.83
C ASN A 206 6.04 64.97 -10.46
N LYS A 207 6.95 64.28 -9.72
CA LYS A 207 8.37 64.65 -9.41
C LYS A 207 8.82 64.03 -8.07
N ASN A 208 9.82 63.15 -8.11
CA ASN A 208 11.15 63.41 -7.54
C ASN A 208 12.07 62.19 -7.70
N LEU A 209 13.17 62.40 -8.41
CA LEU A 209 14.31 61.50 -8.55
C LEU A 209 15.28 61.75 -7.40
N ALA A 210 15.60 60.70 -6.64
CA ALA A 210 16.84 60.61 -5.89
C ALA A 210 17.48 59.23 -6.15
N LYS A 211 18.58 59.27 -6.93
CA LYS A 211 19.54 58.18 -7.21
C LYS A 211 20.08 57.59 -5.91
N VAL A 212 20.25 56.26 -5.82
CA VAL A 212 21.54 55.60 -5.48
C VAL A 212 21.61 54.17 -6.07
N LYS A 213 22.52 54.04 -7.06
CA LYS A 213 23.46 52.96 -7.38
C LYS A 213 23.06 51.48 -7.25
N THR A 214 22.78 50.89 -8.41
CA THR A 214 23.15 49.52 -8.78
C THR A 214 24.67 49.37 -8.89
N SER A 215 25.24 48.38 -8.21
CA SER A 215 26.58 47.87 -8.47
C SER A 215 26.49 46.46 -9.04
N THR A 216 26.70 46.38 -10.35
CA THR A 216 27.20 45.22 -11.09
C THR A 216 28.64 44.91 -10.67
N VAL A 217 29.06 43.65 -10.84
CA VAL A 217 30.42 43.10 -11.12
C VAL A 217 30.59 41.80 -10.32
N LYS A 218 31.12 40.68 -10.81
CA LYS A 218 31.43 40.12 -12.14
C LYS A 218 31.77 38.65 -11.86
N ASN A 219 31.47 37.79 -12.83
CA ASN A 219 32.20 36.54 -13.04
C ASN A 219 33.67 36.81 -13.33
N SER A 220 34.56 35.94 -12.84
CA SER A 220 35.85 35.67 -13.47
C SER A 220 36.16 34.17 -13.36
N GLY A 221 36.09 33.49 -14.51
CA GLY A 221 36.88 32.28 -14.74
C GLY A 221 38.15 32.64 -15.51
N GLN A 222 39.19 31.83 -15.37
CA GLN A 222 40.21 31.54 -16.37
C GLN A 222 41.05 30.36 -15.84
N LYS A 223 41.00 29.21 -16.49
CA LYS A 223 41.80 28.72 -17.65
C LYS A 223 43.10 28.02 -17.24
N VAL A 224 43.02 26.70 -17.40
CA VAL A 224 43.98 25.71 -17.93
C VAL A 224 45.28 26.24 -18.55
N SER A 225 46.39 25.55 -18.26
CA SER A 225 47.45 25.23 -19.21
C SER A 225 48.07 23.85 -18.91
N ASP A 226 48.14 23.01 -19.94
CA ASP A 226 48.71 21.66 -20.04
C ASP A 226 50.21 21.55 -19.71
N VAL A 227 50.67 20.38 -19.22
CA VAL A 227 51.77 19.55 -19.81
C VAL A 227 51.65 18.07 -19.37
N SER A 228 51.26 17.22 -20.31
CA SER A 228 51.83 15.91 -20.70
C SER A 228 52.60 14.98 -19.71
N ASN A 229 52.04 13.76 -19.59
CA ASN A 229 52.64 12.41 -19.75
C ASN A 229 53.13 11.54 -18.57
N LYS A 230 52.49 10.35 -18.54
CA LYS A 230 52.95 8.99 -18.20
C LYS A 230 53.25 8.62 -16.73
N ALA A 231 52.31 7.87 -16.14
CA ALA A 231 52.52 6.47 -15.75
C ALA A 231 51.17 5.78 -15.43
N LYS A 232 50.91 4.62 -16.03
CA LYS A 232 49.82 3.72 -15.62
C LYS A 232 50.06 3.28 -14.17
N PRO A 233 49.11 3.41 -13.23
CA PRO A 233 49.17 2.61 -12.02
C PRO A 233 48.90 1.16 -12.43
N LYS A 234 49.85 0.28 -12.13
CA LYS A 234 49.64 -1.17 -12.17
C LYS A 234 48.41 -1.47 -11.33
N VAL A 235 47.45 -2.17 -11.92
CA VAL A 235 46.38 -2.85 -11.17
C VAL A 235 47.08 -3.91 -10.33
N GLU A 236 47.41 -3.57 -9.09
CA GLU A 236 47.60 -4.58 -8.06
C GLU A 236 46.22 -5.16 -7.78
N THR A 237 46.03 -6.40 -8.20
CA THR A 237 44.89 -7.23 -7.82
C THR A 237 44.96 -7.43 -6.31
N ILE A 238 44.36 -6.51 -5.55
CA ILE A 238 44.06 -6.74 -4.14
C ILE A 238 43.17 -7.99 -4.13
N LYS A 239 43.70 -9.12 -3.63
CA LYS A 239 42.89 -10.30 -3.38
C LYS A 239 41.84 -9.89 -2.36
N GLU A 240 40.59 -9.74 -2.81
CA GLU A 240 39.48 -9.49 -1.91
C GLU A 240 39.41 -10.65 -0.91
N VAL A 241 39.32 -10.34 0.39
CA VAL A 241 39.21 -11.31 1.49
C VAL A 241 37.76 -11.34 1.99
N PHE A 242 37.23 -12.53 2.28
CA PHE A 242 35.87 -12.70 2.76
C PHE A 242 35.72 -12.09 4.16
N PRO A 243 34.74 -11.21 4.39
CA PRO A 243 34.64 -10.46 5.64
C PRO A 243 33.94 -11.27 6.75
N GLN A 244 34.57 -12.38 7.20
CA GLN A 244 34.00 -13.36 8.14
C GLN A 244 33.29 -12.72 9.34
N GLU A 245 33.99 -11.87 10.11
CA GLU A 245 33.45 -11.30 11.35
C GLU A 245 32.28 -10.34 11.09
N LYS A 246 32.33 -9.55 10.02
CA LYS A 246 31.20 -8.68 9.63
C LYS A 246 30.01 -9.52 9.18
N PHE A 247 30.25 -10.56 8.39
CA PHE A 247 29.19 -11.41 7.85
C PHE A 247 28.49 -12.21 8.97
N LYS A 248 29.23 -12.71 9.96
CA LYS A 248 28.64 -13.25 11.21
C LYS A 248 27.73 -12.23 11.89
N GLY A 249 28.19 -10.98 11.99
CA GLY A 249 27.39 -9.88 12.54
C GLY A 249 26.10 -9.62 11.75
N TYR A 250 26.13 -9.69 10.42
CA TYR A 250 24.93 -9.55 9.60
C TYR A 250 23.93 -10.70 9.82
N ILE A 251 24.41 -11.94 9.91
CA ILE A 251 23.57 -13.12 10.21
C ILE A 251 22.89 -12.98 11.58
N GLN A 252 23.67 -12.68 12.63
CA GLN A 252 23.15 -12.53 13.99
C GLN A 252 22.10 -11.43 14.11
N ASN A 253 22.31 -10.30 13.43
CA ASN A 253 21.39 -9.16 13.43
C ASN A 253 20.25 -9.29 12.40
N LYS A 254 20.23 -10.38 11.62
CA LYS A 254 19.28 -10.59 10.51
C LYS A 254 19.23 -9.40 9.55
N ASP A 255 20.40 -8.82 9.24
CA ASP A 255 20.52 -7.78 8.22
C ASP A 255 20.47 -8.39 6.81
N TYR A 256 19.26 -8.75 6.37
CA TYR A 256 19.05 -9.48 5.13
C TYR A 256 19.62 -8.76 3.90
N ASP A 257 19.59 -7.42 3.86
CA ASP A 257 20.14 -6.64 2.76
C ASP A 257 21.67 -6.78 2.67
N SER A 258 22.37 -6.68 3.79
CA SER A 258 23.82 -6.89 3.84
C SER A 258 24.19 -8.36 3.57
N ILE A 259 23.42 -9.32 4.10
CA ILE A 259 23.62 -10.75 3.83
C ILE A 259 23.47 -11.02 2.32
N TYR A 260 22.43 -10.48 1.68
CA TYR A 260 22.22 -10.61 0.23
C TYR A 260 23.42 -10.11 -0.58
N ILE A 261 23.95 -8.93 -0.23
CA ILE A 261 25.10 -8.34 -0.93
C ILE A 261 26.32 -9.26 -0.85
N GLU A 262 26.66 -9.75 0.35
CA GLU A 262 27.82 -10.62 0.54
C GLU A 262 27.60 -12.00 -0.11
N VAL A 263 26.41 -12.61 0.04
CA VAL A 263 26.07 -13.88 -0.62
C VAL A 263 26.26 -13.77 -2.14
N LYS A 264 25.75 -12.71 -2.77
CA LYS A 264 25.91 -12.50 -4.22
C LYS A 264 27.36 -12.25 -4.62
N LYS A 265 28.14 -11.56 -3.80
CA LYS A 265 29.56 -11.26 -4.07
C LYS A 265 30.46 -12.49 -3.98
N TRP A 266 30.15 -13.42 -3.07
CA TRP A 266 31.07 -14.49 -2.69
C TRP A 266 30.66 -15.89 -3.15
N LYS A 267 29.41 -16.11 -3.59
CA LYS A 267 28.90 -17.45 -3.98
C LYS A 267 29.73 -18.19 -5.03
N ASP A 268 30.38 -17.49 -5.95
CA ASP A 268 31.13 -18.07 -7.07
C ASP A 268 32.66 -17.99 -6.85
N LYS A 269 33.10 -17.56 -5.66
CA LYS A 269 34.52 -17.40 -5.31
C LYS A 269 35.04 -18.60 -4.54
N GLN A 270 36.35 -18.84 -4.65
CA GLN A 270 37.01 -19.84 -3.84
C GLN A 270 37.07 -19.38 -2.38
N LEU A 271 36.44 -20.17 -1.50
CA LEU A 271 36.37 -19.96 -0.07
C LEU A 271 37.01 -21.15 0.65
N SER A 272 37.56 -20.91 1.82
CA SER A 272 37.89 -21.98 2.77
C SER A 272 36.62 -22.71 3.22
N ALA A 273 36.77 -23.88 3.84
CA ALA A 273 35.64 -24.66 4.35
C ALA A 273 34.77 -23.86 5.34
N ASP A 274 35.40 -23.13 6.26
CA ASP A 274 34.71 -22.33 7.27
C ASP A 274 33.96 -21.13 6.66
N GLU A 275 34.59 -20.45 5.70
CA GLU A 275 33.96 -19.34 4.97
C GLU A 275 32.79 -19.81 4.12
N GLY A 276 32.94 -20.96 3.44
CA GLY A 276 31.86 -21.58 2.67
C GLY A 276 30.69 -22.01 3.54
N ALA A 277 30.96 -22.58 4.72
CA ALA A 277 29.93 -22.93 5.69
C ALA A 277 29.15 -21.69 6.16
N LEU A 278 29.86 -20.61 6.50
CA LEU A 278 29.22 -19.36 6.91
C LEU A 278 28.39 -18.75 5.77
N LEU A 279 28.91 -18.73 4.54
CA LEU A 279 28.16 -18.26 3.36
C LEU A 279 26.87 -19.07 3.13
N SER A 280 26.95 -20.39 3.35
CA SER A 280 25.80 -21.30 3.27
C SER A 280 24.76 -20.98 4.34
N GLU A 281 25.19 -20.71 5.58
CA GLU A 281 24.29 -20.28 6.67
C GLU A 281 23.53 -19.00 6.29
N GLY A 282 24.22 -17.97 5.82
CA GLY A 282 23.58 -16.74 5.35
C GLY A 282 22.63 -16.98 4.16
N THR A 283 23.02 -17.86 3.22
CA THR A 283 22.17 -18.25 2.08
C THR A 283 20.88 -18.93 2.53
N ASN A 284 20.96 -19.86 3.48
CA ASN A 284 19.80 -20.54 4.04
C ASN A 284 18.89 -19.56 4.78
N LEU A 285 19.45 -18.63 5.55
CA LEU A 285 18.68 -17.59 6.22
C LEU A 285 17.92 -16.69 5.22
N LEU A 286 18.52 -16.38 4.06
CA LEU A 286 17.82 -15.67 2.98
C LEU A 286 16.68 -16.49 2.38
N LYS A 287 16.85 -17.81 2.21
CA LYS A 287 15.78 -18.69 1.71
C LYS A 287 14.61 -18.78 2.69
N GLU A 288 14.91 -19.08 3.94
CA GLU A 288 13.93 -19.36 5.00
C GLU A 288 13.18 -18.10 5.44
N GLU A 289 13.89 -16.97 5.64
CA GLU A 289 13.32 -15.75 6.19
C GLU A 289 13.46 -14.53 5.26
N GLY A 290 14.62 -14.36 4.62
CA GLY A 290 14.93 -13.18 3.82
C GLY A 290 13.99 -13.00 2.62
N SER A 291 13.58 -14.08 1.98
CA SER A 291 12.65 -14.08 0.84
C SER A 291 11.31 -13.41 1.21
N ALA A 292 10.76 -13.72 2.37
CA ALA A 292 9.53 -13.12 2.90
C ALA A 292 9.73 -11.64 3.28
N TYR A 293 10.88 -11.29 3.88
CA TYR A 293 11.24 -9.89 4.17
C TYR A 293 11.30 -9.05 2.89
N PHE A 294 12.01 -9.53 1.86
CA PHE A 294 12.13 -8.82 0.59
C PHE A 294 10.80 -8.73 -0.14
N TYR A 295 9.97 -9.79 -0.13
CA TYR A 295 8.64 -9.76 -0.71
C TYR A 295 7.75 -8.69 -0.07
N LYS A 296 7.76 -8.58 1.26
CA LYS A 296 7.00 -7.56 1.99
C LYS A 296 7.44 -6.14 1.62
N LEU A 297 8.74 -5.87 1.54
CA LEU A 297 9.23 -4.56 1.11
C LEU A 297 8.90 -4.27 -0.36
N GLY A 298 9.12 -5.24 -1.24
CA GLY A 298 8.82 -5.12 -2.66
C GLY A 298 7.36 -4.81 -2.94
N THR A 299 6.43 -5.48 -2.26
CA THR A 299 5.00 -5.21 -2.36
C THR A 299 4.60 -3.86 -1.77
N ASN A 300 5.22 -3.40 -0.68
CA ASN A 300 5.01 -2.04 -0.15
C ASN A 300 5.43 -0.95 -1.13
N TYR A 301 6.58 -1.11 -1.80
CA TYR A 301 7.03 -0.19 -2.85
C TYR A 301 6.10 -0.23 -4.07
N LEU A 302 5.65 -1.42 -4.48
CA LEU A 302 4.68 -1.57 -5.57
C LEU A 302 3.37 -0.83 -5.27
N ASN A 303 2.86 -0.98 -4.03
CA ASN A 303 1.65 -0.28 -3.57
C ASN A 303 1.81 1.25 -3.57
N SER A 304 3.04 1.74 -3.39
CA SER A 304 3.41 3.15 -3.44
C SER A 304 3.76 3.63 -4.86
N LYS A 305 3.67 2.74 -5.86
CA LYS A 305 4.08 2.95 -7.27
C LYS A 305 5.56 3.29 -7.45
N ASP A 306 6.38 2.96 -6.47
CA ASP A 306 7.84 3.04 -6.60
C ASP A 306 8.33 1.77 -7.28
N TYR A 307 8.21 1.73 -8.60
CA TYR A 307 8.51 0.53 -9.38
C TYR A 307 9.99 0.15 -9.36
N ASN A 308 10.89 1.10 -9.17
CA ASN A 308 12.33 0.85 -9.12
C ASN A 308 12.69 0.04 -7.87
N ASN A 309 12.25 0.52 -6.69
CA ASN A 309 12.49 -0.21 -5.44
C ASN A 309 11.67 -1.50 -5.37
N ALA A 310 10.43 -1.51 -5.88
CA ALA A 310 9.62 -2.72 -5.97
C ALA A 310 10.33 -3.81 -6.78
N LYS A 311 10.85 -3.46 -7.97
CA LYS A 311 11.60 -4.39 -8.83
C LYS A 311 12.82 -4.92 -8.08
N ALA A 312 13.62 -4.04 -7.48
CA ALA A 312 14.84 -4.43 -6.76
C ALA A 312 14.54 -5.46 -5.65
N TYR A 313 13.56 -5.19 -4.78
CA TYR A 313 13.23 -6.07 -3.67
C TYR A 313 12.50 -7.36 -4.10
N LEU A 314 11.59 -7.29 -5.08
CA LEU A 314 10.93 -8.50 -5.60
C LEU A 314 11.90 -9.41 -6.36
N THR A 315 12.93 -8.86 -7.01
CA THR A 315 14.01 -9.68 -7.59
C THR A 315 14.80 -10.39 -6.50
N LYS A 316 15.15 -9.73 -5.39
CA LYS A 316 15.80 -10.40 -4.25
C LYS A 316 14.93 -11.52 -3.68
N ALA A 317 13.62 -11.27 -3.54
CA ALA A 317 12.67 -12.29 -3.07
C ALA A 317 12.60 -13.48 -4.03
N TYR A 318 12.59 -13.22 -5.34
CA TYR A 318 12.55 -14.25 -6.38
C TYR A 318 13.79 -15.15 -6.35
N GLU A 319 14.98 -14.55 -6.21
CA GLU A 319 16.25 -15.30 -6.23
C GLU A 319 16.39 -16.33 -5.09
N PHE A 320 15.76 -16.09 -3.94
CA PHE A 320 15.85 -16.96 -2.76
C PHE A 320 14.50 -17.61 -2.38
N GLY A 321 13.44 -17.33 -3.14
CA GLY A 321 12.08 -17.72 -2.77
C GLY A 321 11.60 -19.05 -3.34
N SER A 322 12.38 -19.75 -4.17
CA SER A 322 11.89 -20.90 -4.95
C SER A 322 11.33 -22.06 -4.14
N GLU A 323 11.81 -22.24 -2.91
CA GLU A 323 11.37 -23.28 -1.97
C GLU A 323 10.30 -22.77 -0.99
N ASN A 324 9.93 -21.49 -1.08
CA ASN A 324 8.99 -20.84 -0.18
C ASN A 324 7.56 -20.92 -0.72
N TYR A 325 6.56 -21.06 0.16
CA TYR A 325 5.14 -21.06 -0.23
C TYR A 325 4.70 -19.75 -0.91
N LEU A 326 5.43 -18.65 -0.70
CA LEU A 326 5.21 -17.36 -1.34
C LEU A 326 5.71 -17.29 -2.79
N TYR A 327 6.36 -18.33 -3.31
CA TYR A 327 7.05 -18.22 -4.60
C TYR A 327 6.14 -17.86 -5.77
N ALA A 328 4.93 -18.45 -5.83
CA ALA A 328 3.94 -18.10 -6.84
C ALA A 328 3.57 -16.59 -6.78
N ASP A 329 3.30 -16.09 -5.57
CA ASP A 329 3.02 -14.66 -5.34
C ASP A 329 4.21 -13.78 -5.76
N ILE A 330 5.44 -14.17 -5.40
CA ILE A 330 6.65 -13.44 -5.75
C ILE A 330 6.80 -13.32 -7.27
N VAL A 331 6.62 -14.43 -8.00
CA VAL A 331 6.71 -14.47 -9.47
C VAL A 331 5.66 -13.54 -10.10
N TYR A 332 4.41 -13.63 -9.65
CA TYR A 332 3.34 -12.78 -10.17
C TYR A 332 3.55 -11.30 -9.85
N MET A 333 3.94 -10.97 -8.62
CA MET A 333 4.17 -9.58 -8.21
C MET A 333 5.36 -8.97 -8.95
N LEU A 334 6.43 -9.75 -9.20
CA LEU A 334 7.56 -9.31 -10.00
C LEU A 334 7.14 -9.05 -11.46
N ALA A 335 6.39 -9.97 -12.07
CA ALA A 335 5.85 -9.81 -13.42
C ALA A 335 5.00 -8.52 -13.54
N THR A 336 4.09 -8.31 -12.58
CA THR A 336 3.21 -7.14 -12.52
C THR A 336 3.97 -5.84 -12.30
N THR A 337 5.03 -5.85 -11.50
CA THR A 337 5.91 -4.70 -11.28
C THR A 337 6.64 -4.33 -12.58
N LEU A 338 7.20 -5.32 -13.28
CA LEU A 338 7.88 -5.12 -14.55
C LEU A 338 6.92 -4.58 -15.61
N ASP A 339 5.73 -5.16 -15.74
CA ASP A 339 4.70 -4.72 -16.68
C ASP A 339 4.28 -3.27 -16.39
N SER A 340 3.98 -2.96 -15.12
CA SER A 340 3.58 -1.62 -14.68
C SER A 340 4.68 -0.57 -14.85
N SER A 341 5.95 -0.98 -14.82
CA SER A 341 7.11 -0.12 -15.06
C SER A 341 7.40 0.14 -16.54
N GLY A 342 6.69 -0.55 -17.46
CA GLY A 342 6.93 -0.50 -18.90
C GLY A 342 7.97 -1.52 -19.41
N ASP A 343 8.57 -2.32 -18.52
CA ASP A 343 9.47 -3.43 -18.87
C ASP A 343 8.68 -4.69 -19.25
N THR A 344 7.78 -4.53 -20.22
CA THR A 344 6.84 -5.58 -20.63
C THR A 344 7.57 -6.81 -21.20
N LYS A 345 8.76 -6.63 -21.81
CA LYS A 345 9.55 -7.75 -22.35
C LYS A 345 9.95 -8.73 -21.25
N ASN A 346 10.46 -8.23 -20.12
CA ASN A 346 10.81 -9.09 -19.00
C ASN A 346 9.56 -9.59 -18.26
N ALA A 347 8.50 -8.78 -18.17
CA ALA A 347 7.24 -9.19 -17.57
C ALA A 347 6.64 -10.45 -18.22
N ILE A 348 6.66 -10.53 -19.56
CA ILE A 348 6.19 -11.71 -20.30
C ILE A 348 6.89 -12.98 -19.82
N ASN A 349 8.21 -12.95 -19.61
CA ASN A 349 8.96 -14.14 -19.18
C ASN A 349 8.45 -14.67 -17.84
N TYR A 350 8.20 -13.77 -16.88
CA TYR A 350 7.69 -14.16 -15.55
C TYR A 350 6.21 -14.55 -15.58
N TYR A 351 5.39 -13.94 -16.44
CA TYR A 351 4.02 -14.39 -16.65
C TYR A 351 3.95 -15.78 -17.28
N ILE A 352 4.78 -16.06 -18.29
CA ILE A 352 4.89 -17.41 -18.88
C ILE A 352 5.42 -18.42 -17.87
N GLN A 353 6.37 -18.03 -17.02
CA GLN A 353 6.82 -18.87 -15.93
C GLN A 353 5.67 -19.18 -14.97
N TYR A 354 4.85 -18.18 -14.63
CA TYR A 354 3.71 -18.37 -13.75
C TYR A 354 2.70 -19.35 -14.35
N ASP A 355 2.26 -19.12 -15.58
CA ASP A 355 1.35 -20.00 -16.34
C ASP A 355 1.86 -21.46 -16.37
N LYS A 356 3.16 -21.66 -16.59
CA LYS A 356 3.74 -23.01 -16.63
C LYS A 356 3.85 -23.69 -15.27
N SER A 357 4.29 -22.96 -14.24
CA SER A 357 4.65 -23.53 -12.93
C SER A 357 3.52 -23.49 -11.92
N PHE A 358 2.55 -22.60 -12.09
CA PHE A 358 1.46 -22.32 -11.17
C PHE A 358 0.13 -22.21 -11.90
N SER A 359 -0.10 -23.06 -12.91
CA SER A 359 -1.30 -23.00 -13.77
C SER A 359 -2.63 -23.10 -13.01
N ASN A 360 -2.65 -23.58 -11.77
CA ASN A 360 -3.85 -23.62 -10.92
C ASN A 360 -3.78 -22.61 -9.76
N GLY A 361 -2.86 -21.65 -9.82
CA GLY A 361 -2.62 -20.64 -8.80
C GLY A 361 -3.59 -19.45 -8.87
N ASP A 362 -3.64 -18.69 -7.78
CA ASP A 362 -4.60 -17.60 -7.56
C ASP A 362 -4.60 -16.49 -8.62
N TYR A 363 -3.51 -16.35 -9.38
CA TYR A 363 -3.37 -15.30 -10.39
C TYR A 363 -3.52 -15.80 -11.82
N GLU A 364 -3.76 -17.10 -12.06
CA GLU A 364 -3.71 -17.68 -13.40
C GLU A 364 -4.63 -16.97 -14.40
N GLU A 365 -5.90 -16.76 -14.04
CA GLU A 365 -6.85 -16.05 -14.91
C GLU A 365 -6.35 -14.66 -15.31
N THR A 366 -5.70 -13.97 -14.36
CA THR A 366 -5.10 -12.65 -14.59
C THR A 366 -3.88 -12.76 -15.49
N VAL A 367 -3.02 -13.76 -15.27
CA VAL A 367 -1.82 -14.01 -16.07
C VAL A 367 -2.18 -14.32 -17.51
N LEU A 368 -3.12 -15.23 -17.76
CA LEU A 368 -3.62 -15.56 -19.10
C LEU A 368 -4.20 -14.34 -19.80
N TYR A 369 -5.02 -13.55 -19.08
CA TYR A 369 -5.56 -12.29 -19.62
C TYR A 369 -4.44 -11.31 -19.98
N ARG A 370 -3.48 -11.07 -19.07
CA ARG A 370 -2.37 -10.13 -19.32
C ARG A 370 -1.52 -10.59 -20.49
N LEU A 371 -1.22 -11.89 -20.62
CA LEU A 371 -0.50 -12.43 -21.76
C LEU A 371 -1.28 -12.20 -23.07
N ALA A 372 -2.58 -12.47 -23.10
CA ALA A 372 -3.43 -12.20 -24.26
C ALA A 372 -3.40 -10.72 -24.68
N ILE A 373 -3.51 -9.80 -23.71
CA ILE A 373 -3.45 -8.35 -23.96
C ILE A 373 -2.07 -7.90 -24.44
N ILE A 374 -0.99 -8.36 -23.81
CA ILE A 374 0.37 -7.99 -24.20
C ILE A 374 0.68 -8.46 -25.61
N TYR A 375 0.23 -9.67 -25.96
CA TYR A 375 0.46 -10.25 -27.29
C TYR A 375 -0.47 -9.70 -28.37
N LYS A 376 -1.62 -9.11 -28.03
CA LYS A 376 -2.61 -8.60 -29.00
C LYS A 376 -1.97 -7.79 -30.14
N ASP A 377 -1.06 -6.88 -29.81
CA ASP A 377 -0.40 -5.99 -30.76
C ASP A 377 1.00 -6.49 -31.20
N ARG A 378 1.45 -7.64 -30.69
CA ARG A 378 2.80 -8.19 -30.92
C ARG A 378 2.79 -9.48 -31.72
N ASP A 379 1.90 -10.40 -31.37
CA ASP A 379 1.72 -11.71 -31.98
C ASP A 379 0.27 -12.16 -31.77
N LYS A 380 -0.57 -11.98 -32.80
CA LYS A 380 -2.00 -12.31 -32.75
C LYS A 380 -2.25 -13.79 -32.48
N SER A 381 -1.36 -14.68 -32.93
CA SER A 381 -1.50 -16.13 -32.72
C SER A 381 -1.34 -16.48 -31.24
N GLN A 382 -0.32 -15.92 -30.58
CA GLN A 382 -0.16 -16.10 -29.13
C GLN A 382 -1.29 -15.43 -28.35
N ALA A 383 -1.73 -14.24 -28.76
CA ALA A 383 -2.85 -13.55 -28.14
C ALA A 383 -4.12 -14.41 -28.15
N LYS A 384 -4.47 -14.96 -29.31
CA LYS A 384 -5.59 -15.88 -29.50
C LYS A 384 -5.43 -17.15 -28.67
N LYS A 385 -4.23 -17.74 -28.64
CA LYS A 385 -3.95 -18.94 -27.83
C LYS A 385 -4.24 -18.70 -26.35
N TYR A 386 -3.68 -17.64 -25.75
CA TYR A 386 -3.90 -17.36 -24.33
C TYR A 386 -5.35 -16.96 -24.03
N ALA A 387 -6.00 -16.24 -24.94
CA ALA A 387 -7.43 -15.95 -24.86
C ALA A 387 -8.28 -17.22 -24.84
N GLN A 388 -7.98 -18.19 -25.73
CA GLN A 388 -8.69 -19.46 -25.78
C GLN A 388 -8.49 -20.28 -24.50
N VAL A 389 -7.25 -20.38 -24.01
CA VAL A 389 -6.94 -21.10 -22.75
C VAL A 389 -7.70 -20.50 -21.58
N LEU A 390 -7.80 -19.17 -21.50
CA LEU A 390 -8.58 -18.48 -20.47
C LEU A 390 -10.07 -18.86 -20.53
N VAL A 391 -10.69 -18.84 -21.71
CA VAL A 391 -12.11 -19.19 -21.87
C VAL A 391 -12.38 -20.66 -21.59
N ASP A 392 -11.53 -21.56 -22.10
CA ASP A 392 -11.72 -23.00 -21.97
C ASP A 392 -11.57 -23.46 -20.52
N LYS A 393 -10.55 -22.96 -19.83
CA LYS A 393 -10.24 -23.36 -18.45
C LYS A 393 -11.08 -22.60 -17.42
N TYR A 394 -11.43 -21.34 -17.71
CA TYR A 394 -12.14 -20.45 -16.80
C TYR A 394 -13.34 -19.78 -17.50
N PRO A 395 -14.38 -20.53 -17.90
CA PRO A 395 -15.50 -20.00 -18.69
C PRO A 395 -16.28 -18.88 -17.99
N ASN A 396 -16.26 -18.86 -16.65
CA ASN A 396 -16.91 -17.82 -15.83
C ASN A 396 -15.96 -16.68 -15.41
N SER A 397 -14.74 -16.62 -15.97
CA SER A 397 -13.77 -15.58 -15.63
C SER A 397 -14.30 -14.19 -15.93
N ILE A 398 -14.06 -13.24 -15.02
CA ILE A 398 -14.36 -11.81 -15.27
C ILE A 398 -13.56 -11.23 -16.44
N TYR A 399 -12.47 -11.91 -16.84
CA TYR A 399 -11.63 -11.51 -17.94
C TYR A 399 -12.15 -11.97 -19.30
N ASN A 400 -13.19 -12.82 -19.35
CA ASN A 400 -13.89 -13.22 -20.58
C ASN A 400 -14.78 -12.08 -21.10
N ASN A 401 -14.13 -11.00 -21.54
CA ASN A 401 -14.78 -9.78 -22.03
C ASN A 401 -14.66 -9.67 -23.56
N SER A 402 -15.24 -8.60 -24.12
CA SER A 402 -15.24 -8.35 -25.58
C SER A 402 -13.85 -8.38 -26.22
N ILE A 403 -12.77 -8.01 -25.51
CA ILE A 403 -11.42 -8.05 -26.06
C ILE A 403 -10.99 -9.50 -26.28
N ILE A 404 -11.22 -10.37 -25.29
CA ILE A 404 -10.92 -11.80 -25.37
C ILE A 404 -11.79 -12.47 -26.43
N SER A 405 -13.09 -12.16 -26.48
CA SER A 405 -13.98 -12.68 -27.52
C SER A 405 -13.52 -12.27 -28.93
N ASN A 406 -13.09 -11.03 -29.12
CA ASN A 406 -12.58 -10.57 -30.42
C ASN A 406 -11.28 -11.28 -30.78
N LEU A 407 -10.36 -11.47 -29.84
CA LEU A 407 -9.10 -12.20 -30.08
C LEU A 407 -9.32 -13.67 -30.50
N ILE A 408 -10.43 -14.29 -30.08
CA ILE A 408 -10.78 -15.66 -30.44
C ILE A 408 -11.45 -15.72 -31.82
N ASN A 409 -12.27 -14.71 -32.14
CA ASN A 409 -13.07 -14.68 -33.37
C ASN A 409 -12.37 -14.02 -34.56
N ASP A 410 -11.34 -13.22 -34.32
CA ASP A 410 -10.36 -12.75 -35.32
C ASP A 410 -9.45 -13.91 -35.77
#